data_AF-A0A661V881-F1
#
_entry.id   AF-A0A661V881-F1
#
_cell.length_a   1.000
_cell.length_b   1.000
_cell.length_c   1.000
_cell.angle_alpha   90.00
_cell.angle_beta   90.00
_cell.angle_gamma   90.00
#
_symmetry.space_group_name_H-M   'P 1'
#
loop_
_entity.id
_entity.type
_entity.pdbx_description
1 polymer ?
#
loop_
_entity_poly.entity_id
_entity_poly.type
_entity_poly.pdbx_seq_one_letter_code
_entity_poly.pdbx_strand_id
1 'polypeptide(L)' 'MSTTIKDIAQLLHLSVSTVSKALNDYPDVAPETKQRVQEAARSLGYRPNVIAQR' A
#
# COMPACT_ATOMS: atom_id res chain seq x y z
N MET A 1 6.90 -16.67 0.97
CA MET A 1 5.88 -15.88 1.68
C MET A 1 5.64 -14.62 0.87
N SER A 2 4.45 -14.46 0.31
CA SER A 2 4.07 -13.29 -0.49
C SER A 2 3.59 -12.19 0.44
N THR A 3 4.32 -11.07 0.50
CA THR A 3 3.88 -9.86 1.21
C THR A 3 2.50 -9.45 0.68
N THR A 4 1.53 -9.31 1.58
CA THR A 4 0.18 -8.87 1.24
C THR A 4 -0.07 -7.43 1.66
N ILE A 5 -1.16 -6.84 1.17
CA ILE A 5 -1.61 -5.49 1.62
C ILE A 5 -1.87 -5.48 3.14
N LYS A 6 -2.24 -6.63 3.73
CA LYS A 6 -2.42 -6.75 5.18
C LYS A 6 -1.12 -6.59 5.95
N ASP A 7 -0.02 -7.13 5.45
CA ASP A 7 1.30 -6.99 6.09
C ASP A 7 1.73 -5.51 6.12
N ILE A 8 1.54 -4.81 5.00
CA ILE A 8 1.84 -3.37 4.90
C ILE A 8 0.95 -2.56 5.85
N ALA A 9 -0.33 -2.92 5.94
CA ALA A 9 -1.29 -2.30 6.84
C ALA A 9 -0.90 -2.48 8.31
N GLN A 10 -0.49 -3.68 8.71
CA GLN A 10 0.00 -3.94 10.07
C GLN A 10 1.31 -3.19 10.34
N LEU A 11 2.25 -3.17 9.39
CA LEU A 11 3.53 -2.47 9.55
C LEU A 11 3.35 -0.96 9.75
N LEU A 12 2.40 -0.35 9.04
CA LEU A 12 2.13 1.08 9.11
C LEU A 12 1.08 1.47 10.16
N HIS A 13 0.51 0.49 10.86
CA HIS A 13 -0.61 0.68 11.79
C HIS A 13 -1.80 1.40 11.11
N LEU A 14 -2.06 1.03 9.85
CA LEU A 14 -3.14 1.57 9.03
C LEU A 14 -4.17 0.49 8.73
N SER A 15 -5.38 0.91 8.37
CA SER A 15 -6.38 0.00 7.83
C SER A 15 -5.98 -0.48 6.43
N VAL A 16 -6.30 -1.74 6.12
CA VAL A 16 -6.11 -2.33 4.77
C VAL A 16 -6.77 -1.46 3.69
N SER A 17 -7.93 -0.85 4.00
CA SER A 17 -8.62 0.11 3.14
C SER A 17 -7.81 1.39 2.91
N THR A 18 -7.12 1.93 3.92
CA THR A 18 -6.23 3.09 3.77
C THR A 18 -5.02 2.75 2.92
N VAL A 19 -4.41 1.59 3.13
CA VAL A 19 -3.26 1.12 2.31
C VAL A 19 -3.70 0.87 0.87
N SER A 20 -4.87 0.25 0.66
CA SER A 20 -5.44 0.04 -0.67
C SER A 20 -5.72 1.36 -1.39
N LYS A 21 -6.34 2.33 -0.70
CA LYS A 21 -6.56 3.69 -1.20
C LYS A 21 -5.23 4.38 -1.54
N ALA A 22 -4.23 4.25 -0.68
CA ALA A 22 -2.91 4.84 -0.85
C ALA A 22 -2.15 4.26 -2.07
N LEU A 23 -2.22 2.94 -2.26
CA LEU A 23 -1.63 2.24 -3.41
C LEU A 23 -2.32 2.59 -4.73
N ASN A 24 -3.62 2.87 -4.69
CA ASN A 24 -4.42 3.31 -5.85
C ASN A 24 -4.47 4.84 -6.02
N ASP A 25 -3.62 5.58 -5.32
CA ASP A 25 -3.51 7.04 -5.38
C ASP A 25 -4.80 7.84 -5.07
N TYR A 26 -5.70 7.30 -4.26
CA TYR A 26 -6.94 8.01 -3.89
C TYR A 26 -6.67 9.35 -3.18
N PRO A 27 -7.46 10.40 -3.45
CA PRO A 27 -7.29 11.73 -2.84
C PRO A 27 -7.65 11.76 -1.34
N ASP A 28 -8.39 10.76 -0.86
CA ASP A 28 -8.74 10.55 0.56
C ASP A 28 -7.52 10.35 1.48
N VAL A 29 -6.36 9.97 0.91
CA VAL A 29 -5.16 9.63 1.68
C VAL A 29 -4.14 10.74 1.54
N ALA A 30 -3.65 11.23 2.68
CA ALA A 30 -2.61 12.23 2.74
C ALA A 30 -1.37 11.80 1.92
N PRO A 31 -0.73 12.74 1.20
CA PRO A 31 0.45 12.44 0.37
C PRO A 31 1.59 11.83 1.19
N GLU A 32 1.75 12.25 2.45
CA GLU A 32 2.73 11.66 3.38
C GLU A 32 2.45 10.18 3.63
N THR A 33 1.19 9.82 3.90
CA THR A 33 0.78 8.43 4.10
C THR A 33 0.96 7.60 2.83
N LYS A 34 0.68 8.17 1.65
CA LYS A 34 0.94 7.51 0.36
C LYS A 34 2.42 7.17 0.19
N GLN A 35 3.31 8.11 0.49
CA GLN A 35 4.75 7.87 0.43
C GLN A 35 5.17 6.76 1.39
N ARG A 36 4.75 6.81 2.65
CA ARG A 36 5.04 5.76 3.64
C ARG A 36 4.56 4.38 3.20
N VAL A 37 3.36 4.30 2.61
CA VAL A 37 2.81 3.06 2.03
C VAL A 37 3.65 2.56 0.86
N GLN A 38 4.04 3.44 -0.06
CA GLN A 38 4.89 3.07 -1.20
C GLN A 38 6.29 2.63 -0.77
N GLU A 39 6.89 3.27 0.23
CA GLU A 39 8.18 2.88 0.79
C GLU A 39 8.10 1.53 1.50
N ALA A 40 7.10 1.33 2.36
CA ALA A 40 6.87 0.05 3.03
C ALA A 40 6.61 -1.07 2.01
N ALA A 41 5.78 -0.80 1.00
CA ALA A 41 5.53 -1.72 -0.10
C ALA A 41 6.83 -2.10 -0.82
N ARG A 42 7.66 -1.12 -1.20
CA ARG A 42 8.98 -1.38 -1.82
C ARG A 42 9.90 -2.18 -0.91
N SER A 43 9.99 -1.82 0.36
CA SER A 43 10.87 -2.46 1.35
C SER A 43 10.47 -3.91 1.61
N LEU A 44 9.17 -4.21 1.58
CA LEU A 44 8.63 -5.55 1.74
C LEU A 44 8.57 -6.34 0.42
N GLY A 45 9.04 -5.77 -0.69
CA GLY A 45 8.97 -6.39 -2.01
C GLY A 45 7.54 -6.56 -2.54
N TYR A 46 6.56 -5.84 -1.99
CA TYR A 46 5.22 -5.76 -2.53
C TYR A 46 5.28 -5.06 -3.89
N ARG A 47 5.15 -5.85 -4.94
CA ARG A 47 4.94 -5.31 -6.28
C ARG A 47 3.44 -5.22 -6.51
N PRO A 48 2.87 -4.00 -6.58
CA PRO A 48 1.51 -3.87 -7.09
C PRO A 48 1.51 -4.53 -8.46
N ASN A 49 0.70 -5.57 -8.61
CA ASN A 49 0.63 -6.31 -9.86
C ASN A 49 -0.01 -5.35 -10.86
N VAL A 50 0.80 -4.75 -11.74
CA VAL A 50 0.38 -3.79 -12.78
C VAL A 50 -0.66 -4.40 -13.74
N ILE A 51 -0.92 -5.70 -13.60
CA ILE A 51 -1.90 -6.51 -14.33
C ILE A 51 -3.32 -6.34 -13.75
N ALA A 52 -3.51 -5.75 -12.56
CA ALA A 52 -4.84 -5.46 -11.99
C ALA A 52 -5.54 -4.24 -12.62
N GLN A 53 -5.27 -3.98 -13.91
CA GLN A 53 -5.90 -2.94 -14.70
C GLN A 53 -6.40 -3.57 -16.02
N ARG A 54 -7.47 -4.37 -15.92
CA ARG A 54 -8.37 -4.70 -17.02
C ARG A 54 -9.80 -4.74 -16.51
#